data_AF-A0A7J4UZX9-F1
#
_entry.id   AF-A0A7J4UZX9-F1
#
_cell.length_a   1.000
_cell.length_b   1.000
_cell.length_c   1.000
_cell.angle_alpha   90.00
_cell.angle_beta   90.00
_cell.angle_gamma   90.00
#
_symmetry.space_group_name_H-M   'P 1'
#
loop_
_entity.id
_entity.type
_entity.pdbx_description
1 polymer ?
#
loop_
_entity_poly.entity_id
_entity_poly.type
_entity_poly.pdbx_seq_one_letter_code
_entity_poly.pdbx_strand_id
1 'polypeptide(L)'
;MIVGAVALVMLSLTAVQATAEYSLTESVIYAEGIGFDSLEVTPDAAYPATIVGSATNVVLDWSDDIVFHQFPVGQKIRTEVVLHEMNADNTMGPAVYTITAHLLIAPLKADGSLGTVLYESSIAEGLWVDGPSDAYSAEVNELGLLLYGFNWETRGLQAGTYRLIFWLEKDASCPDVNPYSGLPIVYNPVDITQGAPGDTDPSAGTIYGIVGYDLANNMSWLDITLTAKNSGRK
;
A
#
# COMPACT_ATOMS: atom_id res chain seq x y z
N MET A 1 39.54 9.60 -51.85
CA MET A 1 39.91 9.08 -50.52
C MET A 1 40.08 10.27 -49.59
N ILE A 2 38.97 10.75 -49.00
CA ILE A 2 38.93 11.58 -47.79
C ILE A 2 37.68 11.10 -47.05
N VAL A 3 37.91 10.59 -45.85
CA VAL A 3 36.90 10.15 -44.88
C VAL A 3 36.45 11.40 -44.11
N GLY A 4 35.15 11.55 -43.89
CA GLY A 4 34.59 12.64 -43.09
C GLY A 4 33.21 12.28 -42.58
N ALA A 5 33.17 11.69 -41.39
CA ALA A 5 31.94 11.42 -40.65
C ALA A 5 31.26 12.73 -40.27
N VAL A 6 29.94 12.83 -40.49
CA VAL A 6 29.10 13.86 -39.87
C VAL A 6 28.00 13.14 -39.11
N ALA A 7 28.06 13.32 -37.79
CA ALA A 7 27.19 12.71 -36.81
C ALA A 7 25.72 13.11 -37.02
N LEU A 8 24.84 12.11 -36.97
CA LEU A 8 23.40 12.31 -36.83
C LEU A 8 23.16 12.86 -35.41
N VAL A 9 22.80 14.14 -35.31
CA VAL A 9 22.25 14.69 -34.07
C VAL A 9 20.81 14.18 -33.96
N MET A 10 20.63 13.04 -33.30
CA MET A 10 19.34 12.62 -32.78
C MET A 10 18.98 13.56 -31.64
N LEU A 11 18.26 14.63 -31.96
CA LEU A 11 17.61 15.48 -30.97
C LEU A 11 16.41 14.69 -30.42
N SER A 12 16.64 13.88 -29.38
CA SER A 12 15.54 13.24 -28.65
C SER A 12 14.79 14.33 -27.89
N LEU A 13 13.65 14.75 -28.44
CA LEU A 13 12.62 15.45 -27.70
C LEU A 13 12.11 14.49 -26.62
N THR A 14 12.73 14.53 -25.44
CA THR A 14 12.12 13.97 -24.24
C THR A 14 10.84 14.76 -23.98
N ALA A 15 9.70 14.07 -24.08
CA ALA A 15 8.45 14.61 -23.60
C ALA A 15 8.66 14.92 -22.11
N VAL A 16 8.66 16.21 -21.76
CA VAL A 16 8.47 16.64 -20.37
C VAL A 16 7.03 16.25 -20.05
N GLN A 17 6.86 15.07 -19.46
CA GLN A 17 5.62 14.69 -18.85
C GLN A 17 5.49 15.58 -17.63
N ALA A 18 4.60 16.57 -17.71
CA ALA A 18 4.25 17.42 -16.59
C ALA A 18 3.65 16.52 -15.51
N THR A 19 4.47 16.15 -14.52
CA THR A 19 4.01 15.55 -13.28
C THR A 19 3.23 16.65 -12.55
N ALA A 20 1.95 16.41 -12.29
CA ALA A 20 1.26 17.20 -11.27
C ALA A 20 2.04 16.98 -9.97
N GLU A 21 2.66 18.03 -9.43
CA GLU A 21 3.22 18.00 -8.08
C GLU A 21 2.05 17.74 -7.13
N TYR A 22 1.91 16.50 -6.69
CA TYR A 22 1.11 16.19 -5.51
C TYR A 22 1.80 16.91 -4.35
N SER A 23 1.24 18.02 -3.88
CA SER A 23 1.74 18.67 -2.68
C SER A 23 1.40 17.77 -1.51
N LEU A 24 2.41 17.08 -0.97
CA LEU A 24 2.27 16.42 0.32
C LEU A 24 1.80 17.49 1.33
N THR A 25 0.80 17.16 2.15
CA THR A 25 0.38 18.01 3.27
C THR A 25 0.83 17.46 4.62
N GLU A 26 1.42 16.27 4.64
CA GLU A 26 2.01 15.62 5.80
C GLU A 26 3.45 15.18 5.51
N SER A 27 4.29 15.16 6.55
CA SER A 27 5.65 14.63 6.46
C SER A 27 5.63 13.13 6.15
N VAL A 28 6.61 12.65 5.39
CA VAL A 28 6.68 11.25 4.95
C VAL A 28 8.06 10.67 5.23
N ILE A 29 8.08 9.45 5.76
CA ILE A 29 9.27 8.62 5.92
C ILE A 29 9.30 7.60 4.80
N TYR A 30 10.34 7.61 3.98
CA TYR A 30 10.61 6.57 2.99
C TYR A 30 11.61 5.57 3.58
N ALA A 31 11.09 4.42 4.04
CA ALA A 31 11.88 3.44 4.79
C ALA A 31 13.09 2.93 4.00
N GLU A 32 12.91 2.65 2.71
CA GLU A 32 13.98 2.17 1.83
C GLU A 32 14.61 3.28 0.96
N GLY A 33 14.17 4.53 1.11
CA GLY A 33 14.66 5.67 0.33
C GLY A 33 14.22 5.68 -1.15
N ILE A 34 13.19 4.90 -1.49
CA ILE A 34 12.59 4.86 -2.83
C ILE A 34 11.19 5.45 -2.76
N GLY A 35 10.85 6.33 -3.69
CA GLY A 35 9.56 7.01 -3.78
C GLY A 35 8.49 6.19 -4.47
N PHE A 36 7.23 6.64 -4.37
CA PHE A 36 6.09 6.06 -5.10
C PHE A 36 6.27 6.18 -6.62
N ASP A 37 7.04 7.17 -7.06
CA ASP A 37 7.40 7.42 -8.44
C ASP A 37 8.58 6.57 -8.91
N SER A 38 9.05 5.62 -8.08
CA SER A 38 10.16 4.71 -8.37
C SER A 38 11.56 5.30 -8.24
N LEU A 39 11.66 6.57 -7.85
CA LEU A 39 12.92 7.29 -7.85
C LEU A 39 13.55 7.34 -6.46
N GLU A 40 14.85 7.62 -6.42
CA GLU A 40 15.54 7.85 -5.15
C GLU A 40 15.02 9.12 -4.49
N VAL A 41 14.65 8.99 -3.22
CA VAL A 41 14.14 10.08 -2.44
C VAL A 41 15.31 10.92 -1.95
N THR A 42 15.27 12.21 -2.27
CA THR A 42 16.16 13.19 -1.67
C THR A 42 15.45 13.81 -0.46
N PRO A 43 15.98 13.65 0.77
CA PRO A 43 15.40 14.29 1.94
C PRO A 43 15.27 15.81 1.74
N ASP A 44 14.11 16.35 2.08
CA ASP A 44 13.84 17.78 2.07
C ASP A 44 13.25 18.17 3.42
N ALA A 45 13.87 19.16 4.08
CA ALA A 45 13.43 19.67 5.37
C ALA A 45 12.34 20.76 5.26
N ALA A 46 11.84 21.05 4.05
CA ALA A 46 10.67 21.90 3.84
C ALA A 46 9.44 21.34 4.56
N TYR A 47 8.36 22.14 4.67
CA TYR A 47 7.10 21.66 5.22
C TYR A 47 6.13 21.29 4.08
N PRO A 48 5.62 20.05 4.04
CA PRO A 48 5.99 18.94 4.93
C PRO A 48 7.35 18.31 4.60
N ALA A 49 7.97 17.68 5.61
CA ALA A 49 9.34 17.18 5.51
C ALA A 49 9.38 15.78 4.91
N THR A 50 10.38 15.53 4.07
CA THR A 50 10.70 14.22 3.52
C THR A 50 11.89 13.63 4.26
N ILE A 51 11.71 12.44 4.83
CA ILE A 51 12.70 11.70 5.62
C ILE A 51 13.05 10.40 4.90
N VAL A 52 14.31 9.99 4.96
CA VAL A 52 14.77 8.68 4.48
C VAL A 52 15.40 7.94 5.65
N GLY A 53 14.95 6.71 5.89
CA GLY A 53 15.46 5.86 6.96
C GLY A 53 14.36 5.06 7.67
N SER A 54 14.77 4.19 8.60
CA SER A 54 13.86 3.32 9.34
C SER A 54 12.86 4.10 10.19
N ALA A 55 11.59 3.71 10.14
CA ALA A 55 10.61 4.06 11.16
C ALA A 55 10.67 3.04 12.31
N THR A 56 10.44 3.48 13.55
CA THR A 56 10.75 2.67 14.74
C THR A 56 9.54 2.29 15.59
N ASN A 57 8.45 3.05 15.48
CA ASN A 57 7.22 2.84 16.24
C ASN A 57 6.03 2.99 15.32
N VAL A 58 5.82 2.03 14.42
CA VAL A 58 4.82 2.17 13.36
C VAL A 58 3.49 1.56 13.76
N VAL A 59 2.44 2.34 13.51
CA VAL A 59 1.06 1.92 13.63
C VAL A 59 0.50 1.71 12.24
N LEU A 60 -0.17 0.58 12.11
CA LEU A 60 -0.97 0.27 10.94
C LEU A 60 -2.41 0.68 11.22
N ASP A 61 -2.95 1.48 10.32
CA ASP A 61 -4.34 1.90 10.31
C ASP A 61 -4.99 1.40 9.02
N TRP A 62 -6.09 0.67 9.12
CA TRP A 62 -6.95 0.39 7.97
C TRP A 62 -7.82 1.63 7.74
N SER A 63 -7.20 2.69 7.19
CA SER A 63 -7.73 4.03 6.87
C SER A 63 -9.26 4.13 6.83
N ASP A 64 -9.79 5.10 7.58
CA ASP A 64 -11.23 5.31 7.81
C ASP A 64 -11.93 4.03 8.26
N ASP A 65 -11.66 3.60 9.50
CA ASP A 65 -12.46 2.66 10.32
C ASP A 65 -13.80 2.35 9.67
N ILE A 66 -13.76 1.27 8.91
CA ILE A 66 -14.66 0.92 7.85
C ILE A 66 -16.10 0.96 8.38
N VAL A 67 -16.82 2.03 8.08
CA VAL A 67 -18.25 2.13 8.43
C VAL A 67 -19.04 0.93 7.86
N PHE A 68 -18.50 0.26 6.84
CA PHE A 68 -19.13 -0.87 6.15
C PHE A 68 -18.20 -2.07 5.97
N HIS A 69 -18.34 -3.10 6.78
CA HIS A 69 -17.61 -4.36 6.62
C HIS A 69 -18.45 -5.43 5.92
N GLN A 70 -19.58 -5.02 5.36
CA GLN A 70 -20.51 -5.86 4.65
C GLN A 70 -20.86 -5.22 3.32
N PHE A 71 -20.60 -5.96 2.24
CA PHE A 71 -20.87 -5.47 0.88
C PHE A 71 -21.64 -6.51 0.10
N PRO A 72 -22.62 -6.14 -0.73
CA PRO A 72 -23.20 -7.07 -1.68
C PRO A 72 -22.14 -7.56 -2.67
N VAL A 73 -22.17 -8.84 -3.02
CA VAL A 73 -21.37 -9.39 -4.14
C VAL A 73 -21.60 -8.57 -5.42
N GLY A 74 -20.51 -8.27 -6.15
CA GLY A 74 -20.51 -7.52 -7.40
C GLY A 74 -20.36 -6.01 -7.24
N GLN A 75 -19.97 -5.55 -6.05
CA GLN A 75 -19.51 -4.19 -5.79
C GLN A 75 -17.99 -4.09 -6.00
N LYS A 76 -17.55 -2.86 -6.29
CA LYS A 76 -16.14 -2.49 -6.14
C LYS A 76 -15.93 -2.00 -4.71
N ILE A 77 -15.03 -2.64 -4.00
CA ILE A 77 -14.67 -2.30 -2.62
C ILE A 77 -13.28 -1.70 -2.69
N ARG A 78 -13.11 -0.51 -2.12
CA ARG A 78 -11.79 0.11 -1.93
C ARG A 78 -11.35 -0.17 -0.51
N THR A 79 -10.17 -0.74 -0.36
CA THR A 79 -9.54 -0.99 0.94
C THR A 79 -8.20 -0.30 0.98
N GLU A 80 -7.91 0.34 2.10
CA GLU A 80 -6.76 1.21 2.28
C GLU A 80 -6.05 0.85 3.58
N VAL A 81 -4.73 0.82 3.53
CA VAL A 81 -3.88 0.77 4.71
C VAL A 81 -3.03 2.03 4.72
N VAL A 82 -2.91 2.65 5.88
CA VAL A 82 -1.99 3.75 6.15
C VAL A 82 -1.05 3.29 7.25
N LEU A 83 0.23 3.63 7.09
CA LEU A 83 1.24 3.41 8.10
C LEU A 83 1.71 4.77 8.61
N HIS A 84 1.80 4.93 9.92
CA HIS A 84 2.35 6.13 10.56
C HIS A 84 3.38 5.78 11.60
N GLU A 85 4.44 6.58 11.70
CA GLU A 85 5.29 6.56 12.87
C GLU A 85 4.59 7.29 14.01
N MET A 86 4.47 6.64 15.16
CA MET A 86 3.97 7.27 16.37
C MET A 86 5.08 8.04 17.07
N ASN A 87 4.81 9.31 17.33
CA ASN A 87 5.71 10.15 18.09
C ASN A 87 5.86 9.62 19.52
N ALA A 88 6.94 10.04 20.20
CA ALA A 88 7.23 9.62 21.57
C ALA A 88 6.13 10.01 22.59
N ASP A 89 5.26 10.96 22.25
CA ASP A 89 4.12 11.39 23.06
C ASP A 89 2.80 10.68 22.69
N ASN A 90 2.87 9.61 21.87
CA ASN A 90 1.74 8.85 21.33
C ASN A 90 0.80 9.68 20.44
N THR A 91 1.27 10.79 19.86
CA THR A 91 0.56 11.45 18.76
C THR A 91 0.96 10.84 17.42
N MET A 92 0.06 10.94 16.43
CA MET A 92 0.36 10.52 15.06
C MET A 92 1.50 11.39 14.50
N GLY A 93 2.58 10.74 14.07
CA GLY A 93 3.71 11.36 13.37
C GLY A 93 3.66 11.11 11.86
N PRO A 94 4.79 11.26 11.15
CA PRO A 94 4.84 11.15 9.70
C PRO A 94 4.24 9.85 9.15
N ALA A 95 3.63 9.92 7.97
CA ALA A 95 3.26 8.75 7.20
C ALA A 95 4.51 7.94 6.80
N VAL A 96 4.39 6.61 6.72
CA VAL A 96 5.49 5.70 6.42
C VAL A 96 5.26 4.98 5.08
N TYR A 97 6.17 5.22 4.14
CA TYR A 97 6.28 4.45 2.91
C TYR A 97 7.24 3.29 3.07
N THR A 98 6.83 2.15 2.56
CA THR A 98 7.67 0.99 2.33
C THR A 98 7.25 0.27 1.06
N ILE A 99 8.25 -0.13 0.28
CA ILE A 99 8.04 -0.99 -0.90
C ILE A 99 7.79 -2.46 -0.53
N THR A 100 7.95 -2.83 0.74
CA THR A 100 7.80 -4.20 1.25
C THR A 100 6.35 -4.55 1.61
N ALA A 101 5.42 -3.61 1.43
CA ALA A 101 4.01 -3.83 1.73
C ALA A 101 3.42 -4.91 0.80
N HIS A 102 2.83 -5.93 1.40
CA HIS A 102 2.22 -7.06 0.73
C HIS A 102 0.75 -7.19 1.14
N LEU A 103 -0.13 -7.44 0.17
CA LEU A 103 -1.55 -7.73 0.38
C LEU A 103 -1.93 -9.11 -0.15
N LEU A 104 -2.67 -9.87 0.65
CA LEU A 104 -3.33 -11.10 0.24
C LEU A 104 -4.84 -11.04 0.53
N ILE A 105 -5.64 -11.59 -0.39
CA ILE A 105 -7.09 -11.73 -0.21
C ILE A 105 -7.49 -13.18 -0.45
N ALA A 106 -8.18 -13.77 0.51
CA ALA A 106 -8.72 -15.12 0.39
C ALA A 106 -10.06 -15.28 1.13
N PRO A 107 -10.92 -16.22 0.73
CA PRO A 107 -12.10 -16.59 1.52
C PRO A 107 -11.66 -17.12 2.90
N LEU A 108 -12.37 -16.72 3.95
CA LEU A 108 -12.19 -17.27 5.29
C LEU A 108 -13.20 -18.42 5.50
N LYS A 109 -12.70 -19.62 5.76
CA LYS A 109 -13.55 -20.78 6.06
C LYS A 109 -14.01 -20.78 7.51
N ALA A 110 -15.08 -21.52 7.78
CA ALA A 110 -15.64 -21.66 9.13
C ALA A 110 -14.66 -22.28 10.16
N ASP A 111 -13.65 -23.03 9.70
CA ASP A 111 -12.59 -23.59 10.55
C ASP A 111 -11.43 -22.60 10.81
N GLY A 112 -11.53 -21.36 10.33
CA GLY A 112 -10.51 -20.33 10.43
C GLY A 112 -9.39 -20.44 9.40
N SER A 113 -9.39 -21.47 8.54
CA SER A 113 -8.41 -21.60 7.46
C SER A 113 -8.76 -20.72 6.26
N LEU A 114 -7.74 -20.34 5.50
CA LEU A 114 -7.94 -19.62 4.23
C LEU A 114 -8.36 -20.59 3.11
N GLY A 115 -9.23 -20.12 2.23
CA GLY A 115 -9.56 -20.74 0.95
C GLY A 115 -8.45 -20.58 -0.08
N THR A 116 -8.79 -20.82 -1.35
CA THR A 116 -7.88 -20.51 -2.45
C THR A 116 -7.67 -19.00 -2.51
N VAL A 117 -6.40 -18.58 -2.54
CA VAL A 117 -5.99 -17.17 -2.69
C VAL A 117 -6.61 -16.60 -3.97
N LEU A 118 -7.25 -15.43 -3.82
CA LEU A 118 -7.88 -14.71 -4.93
C LEU A 118 -6.99 -13.60 -5.45
N TYR A 119 -6.17 -13.04 -4.56
CA TYR A 119 -5.23 -11.98 -4.86
C TYR A 119 -4.06 -12.08 -3.89
N GLU A 120 -2.86 -11.86 -4.40
CA GLU A 120 -1.61 -11.78 -3.64
C GLU A 120 -0.62 -10.99 -4.48
N SER A 121 -0.06 -9.93 -3.91
CA SER A 121 0.96 -9.11 -4.58
C SER A 121 1.64 -8.19 -3.57
N SER A 122 2.90 -7.91 -3.85
CA SER A 122 3.68 -6.89 -3.16
C SER A 122 3.69 -5.59 -3.96
N ILE A 123 3.85 -4.45 -3.28
CA ILE A 123 4.12 -3.17 -3.95
C ILE A 123 5.36 -3.28 -4.83
N ALA A 124 6.35 -4.10 -4.42
CA ALA A 124 7.56 -4.37 -5.16
C ALA A 124 7.33 -4.93 -6.58
N GLU A 125 6.24 -5.64 -6.84
CA GLU A 125 5.90 -6.15 -8.17
C GLU A 125 5.36 -5.07 -9.13
N GLY A 126 4.71 -4.05 -8.58
CA GLY A 126 4.19 -2.90 -9.33
C GLY A 126 5.23 -1.80 -9.54
N LEU A 127 6.38 -1.92 -8.88
CA LEU A 127 7.52 -1.05 -9.06
C LEU A 127 8.00 -1.16 -10.53
N TRP A 128 7.62 -0.16 -11.31
CA TRP A 128 8.18 0.26 -12.62
C TRP A 128 7.33 -0.21 -13.79
N VAL A 129 6.09 -0.58 -13.50
CA VAL A 129 5.05 -0.86 -14.48
C VAL A 129 4.33 0.46 -14.80
N ASP A 130 4.58 1.03 -15.98
CA ASP A 130 3.88 2.22 -16.47
C ASP A 130 2.46 1.88 -16.97
N GLY A 131 1.46 2.69 -16.59
CA GLY A 131 0.08 2.66 -17.13
C GLY A 131 -0.99 2.15 -16.15
N PRO A 132 -2.29 2.27 -16.49
CA PRO A 132 -3.37 1.80 -15.64
C PRO A 132 -3.30 0.26 -15.54
N SER A 133 -2.96 -0.23 -14.35
CA SER A 133 -2.93 -1.65 -14.03
C SER A 133 -4.00 -1.99 -12.99
N ASP A 134 -4.42 -3.25 -12.95
CA ASP A 134 -5.24 -3.81 -11.87
C ASP A 134 -4.38 -4.19 -10.64
N ALA A 135 -3.14 -3.69 -10.56
CA ALA A 135 -2.20 -4.05 -9.51
C ALA A 135 -2.49 -3.29 -8.21
N TYR A 136 -2.10 -3.89 -7.09
CA TYR A 136 -2.01 -3.20 -5.80
C TYR A 136 -1.07 -2.02 -5.95
N SER A 137 -1.60 -0.83 -5.70
CA SER A 137 -0.88 0.42 -5.91
C SER A 137 -0.87 1.21 -4.62
N ALA A 138 0.29 1.75 -4.26
CA ALA A 138 0.34 2.84 -3.31
C ALA A 138 -0.09 4.13 -4.04
N GLU A 139 -1.06 4.86 -3.49
CA GLU A 139 -1.45 6.17 -4.01
C GLU A 139 -1.38 7.23 -2.93
N VAL A 140 -1.00 8.45 -3.31
CA VAL A 140 -1.09 9.62 -2.43
C VAL A 140 -2.48 10.21 -2.59
N ASN A 141 -3.24 10.31 -1.49
CA ASN A 141 -4.59 10.90 -1.54
C ASN A 141 -4.58 12.43 -1.61
N GLU A 142 -5.77 13.04 -1.70
CA GLU A 142 -5.93 14.50 -1.77
C GLU A 142 -5.40 15.24 -0.53
N LEU A 143 -5.15 14.52 0.57
CA LEU A 143 -4.55 14.99 1.83
C LEU A 143 -3.06 14.61 1.95
N GLY A 144 -2.42 14.19 0.86
CA GLY A 144 -1.00 13.83 0.88
C GLY A 144 -0.68 12.57 1.68
N LEU A 145 -1.68 11.83 2.17
CA LEU A 145 -1.49 10.58 2.88
C LEU A 145 -1.18 9.48 1.88
N LEU A 146 -0.21 8.65 2.24
CA LEU A 146 0.20 7.53 1.44
C LEU A 146 -0.64 6.31 1.80
N LEU A 147 -1.51 5.96 0.88
CA LEU A 147 -2.45 4.85 0.99
C LEU A 147 -1.89 3.66 0.26
N TYR A 148 -1.79 2.51 0.92
CA TYR A 148 -1.73 1.24 0.20
C TYR A 148 -3.16 0.85 -0.16
N GLY A 149 -3.56 1.17 -1.39
CA GLY A 149 -4.93 1.03 -1.87
C GLY A 149 -5.11 -0.20 -2.75
N PHE A 150 -6.17 -0.97 -2.52
CA PHE A 150 -6.61 -2.00 -3.45
C PHE A 150 -8.08 -1.80 -3.84
N ASN A 151 -8.34 -1.73 -5.15
CA ASN A 151 -9.69 -1.70 -5.70
C ASN A 151 -10.15 -3.13 -5.98
N TRP A 152 -10.82 -3.75 -5.00
CA TRP A 152 -11.30 -5.12 -5.10
C TRP A 152 -12.65 -5.22 -5.84
N GLU A 153 -12.64 -5.79 -7.04
CA GLU A 153 -13.87 -6.15 -7.78
C GLU A 153 -14.40 -7.51 -7.30
N THR A 154 -15.59 -7.51 -6.69
CA THR A 154 -16.18 -8.72 -6.11
C THR A 154 -17.13 -9.47 -7.05
N ARG A 155 -17.23 -9.05 -8.31
CA ARG A 155 -18.06 -9.73 -9.31
C ARG A 155 -17.61 -11.18 -9.52
N GLY A 156 -18.57 -12.09 -9.48
CA GLY A 156 -18.33 -13.53 -9.67
C GLY A 156 -17.92 -14.28 -8.40
N LEU A 157 -17.69 -13.56 -7.29
CA LEU A 157 -17.43 -14.18 -5.99
C LEU A 157 -18.72 -14.69 -5.33
N GLN A 158 -18.56 -15.55 -4.32
CA GLN A 158 -19.67 -16.05 -3.52
C GLN A 158 -19.88 -15.18 -2.28
N ALA A 159 -21.11 -15.14 -1.76
CA ALA A 159 -21.36 -14.57 -0.45
C ALA A 159 -20.63 -15.39 0.63
N GLY A 160 -20.07 -14.72 1.63
CA GLY A 160 -19.23 -15.32 2.66
C GLY A 160 -18.24 -14.32 3.25
N THR A 161 -17.41 -14.77 4.19
CA THR A 161 -16.36 -13.95 4.79
C THR A 161 -15.06 -14.11 4.02
N TYR A 162 -14.35 -13.01 3.84
CA TYR A 162 -13.05 -12.92 3.19
C TYR A 162 -12.11 -12.21 4.12
N ARG A 163 -10.86 -12.65 4.15
CA ARG A 163 -9.79 -12.06 4.92
C ARG A 163 -8.81 -11.38 4.00
N LEU A 164 -8.59 -10.10 4.26
CA LEU A 164 -7.52 -9.31 3.68
C LEU A 164 -6.38 -9.32 4.68
N ILE A 165 -5.18 -9.65 4.23
CA ILE A 165 -4.00 -9.78 5.07
C ILE A 165 -2.95 -8.82 4.56
N PHE A 166 -2.45 -7.97 5.44
CA PHE A 166 -1.37 -7.03 5.17
C PHE A 166 -0.16 -7.39 6.03
N TRP A 167 1.01 -7.40 5.42
CA TRP A 167 2.28 -7.55 6.12
C TRP A 167 3.41 -6.86 5.37
N LEU A 168 4.54 -6.69 6.04
CA LEU A 168 5.77 -6.19 5.43
C LEU A 168 6.72 -7.36 5.21
N GLU A 169 7.07 -7.66 3.96
CA GLU A 169 7.97 -8.75 3.62
C GLU A 169 9.12 -8.30 2.73
N LYS A 170 10.28 -8.91 2.96
CA LYS A 170 11.31 -9.02 1.93
C LYS A 170 11.17 -10.37 1.23
N ASP A 171 10.28 -10.45 0.25
CA ASP A 171 10.17 -11.64 -0.60
C ASP A 171 11.13 -11.55 -1.80
N ALA A 172 11.05 -12.52 -2.72
CA ALA A 172 11.91 -12.54 -3.91
C ALA A 172 11.59 -11.45 -4.95
N SER A 173 10.42 -10.78 -4.85
CA SER A 173 10.02 -9.69 -5.73
C SER A 173 10.64 -8.35 -5.32
N CYS A 174 11.08 -8.24 -4.06
CA CYS A 174 11.76 -7.07 -3.52
C CYS A 174 13.14 -6.85 -4.18
N PRO A 175 13.37 -5.76 -4.94
CA PRO A 175 14.62 -5.54 -5.66
C PRO A 175 15.80 -5.20 -4.72
N ASP A 176 16.88 -5.98 -4.76
CA ASP A 176 18.09 -5.66 -3.98
C ASP A 176 18.84 -4.39 -4.48
N VAL A 177 18.54 -3.93 -5.70
CA VAL A 177 19.23 -2.82 -6.38
C VAL A 177 18.21 -2.00 -7.17
N ASN A 178 18.31 -0.67 -7.13
CA ASN A 178 17.52 0.20 -8.01
C ASN A 178 18.02 0.06 -9.46
N PRO A 179 17.19 -0.34 -10.43
CA PRO A 179 17.64 -0.60 -11.80
C PRO A 179 18.03 0.66 -12.58
N TYR A 180 17.65 1.85 -12.12
CA TYR A 180 17.99 3.13 -12.76
C TYR A 180 19.33 3.67 -12.27
N SER A 181 19.60 3.62 -10.98
CA SER A 181 20.83 4.15 -10.38
C SER A 181 21.92 3.10 -10.18
N GLY A 182 21.56 1.82 -10.10
CA GLY A 182 22.45 0.72 -9.75
C GLY A 182 22.86 0.71 -8.27
N LEU A 183 22.24 1.56 -7.43
CA LEU A 183 22.54 1.61 -5.99
C LEU A 183 21.78 0.51 -5.22
N PRO A 184 22.40 -0.09 -4.17
CA PRO A 184 21.72 -1.06 -3.32
C PRO A 184 20.52 -0.43 -2.61
N ILE A 185 19.42 -1.19 -2.50
CA ILE A 185 18.26 -0.81 -1.69
C ILE A 185 18.47 -1.34 -0.27
N VAL A 186 18.37 -0.45 0.72
CA VAL A 186 18.52 -0.80 2.14
C VAL A 186 17.14 -1.02 2.74
N TYR A 187 16.79 -2.28 2.93
CA TYR A 187 15.55 -2.67 3.60
C TYR A 187 15.64 -2.38 5.09
N ASN A 188 14.85 -1.42 5.55
CA ASN A 188 14.77 -1.02 6.93
C ASN A 188 13.48 -1.59 7.52
N PRO A 189 13.52 -2.78 8.16
CA PRO A 189 12.32 -3.46 8.61
C PRO A 189 11.59 -2.60 9.64
N VAL A 190 10.27 -2.53 9.48
CA VAL A 190 9.36 -1.80 10.36
C VAL A 190 8.46 -2.82 11.06
N ASP A 191 8.36 -2.72 12.38
CA ASP A 191 7.35 -3.46 13.14
C ASP A 191 6.02 -2.72 13.04
N ILE A 192 5.01 -3.38 12.48
CA ILE A 192 3.65 -2.83 12.26
C ILE A 192 2.64 -3.41 13.24
N THR A 193 3.10 -4.16 14.24
CA THR A 193 2.24 -4.78 15.26
C THR A 193 2.20 -4.01 16.58
N GLN A 194 2.85 -2.84 16.65
CA GLN A 194 3.00 -2.03 17.86
C GLN A 194 1.80 -1.09 18.14
N GLY A 195 0.87 -0.90 17.20
CA GLY A 195 -0.47 -0.33 17.48
C GLY A 195 -1.49 -0.69 16.41
N ALA A 196 -2.80 -0.76 16.70
CA ALA A 196 -3.56 -0.22 17.83
C ALA A 196 -4.37 -1.30 18.61
N PRO A 197 -4.80 -1.02 19.87
CA PRO A 197 -5.92 -1.75 20.48
C PRO A 197 -7.11 -1.71 19.54
N GLY A 198 -7.68 -2.86 19.21
CA GLY A 198 -8.69 -3.01 18.17
C GLY A 198 -9.74 -1.90 18.24
N ASP A 199 -9.89 -1.18 17.13
CA ASP A 199 -10.96 -0.22 16.96
C ASP A 199 -12.28 -0.98 16.75
N THR A 200 -12.74 -1.57 17.84
CA THR A 200 -14.14 -1.87 17.99
C THR A 200 -14.73 -0.68 18.71
N ASP A 201 -14.95 0.47 18.05
CA ASP A 201 -15.76 1.52 18.66
C ASP A 201 -17.13 0.92 19.01
N PRO A 202 -17.44 0.70 20.30
CA PRO A 202 -18.71 0.12 20.71
C PRO A 202 -19.86 1.12 20.50
N SER A 203 -19.55 2.40 20.26
CA SER A 203 -20.51 3.49 20.15
C SER A 203 -21.28 3.50 18.82
N ALA A 204 -20.78 2.81 17.79
CA ALA A 204 -21.46 2.63 16.51
C ALA A 204 -22.64 1.62 16.56
N GLY A 205 -22.95 1.04 17.71
CA GLY A 205 -24.16 0.25 17.95
C GLY A 205 -24.18 -1.15 17.33
N THR A 206 -23.31 -1.45 16.37
CA THR A 206 -22.96 -2.82 15.98
C THR A 206 -21.58 -2.86 15.30
N ILE A 207 -20.64 -3.60 15.89
CA ILE A 207 -19.30 -3.83 15.32
C ILE A 207 -19.44 -4.77 14.13
N TYR A 208 -18.91 -4.42 12.96
CA TYR A 208 -19.03 -5.27 11.77
C TYR A 208 -17.70 -5.71 11.14
N GLY A 209 -16.56 -5.25 11.62
CA GLY A 209 -15.24 -5.70 11.19
C GLY A 209 -14.49 -6.45 12.27
N ILE A 210 -13.72 -7.45 11.86
CA ILE A 210 -12.72 -8.07 12.72
C ILE A 210 -11.36 -7.69 12.17
N VAL A 211 -10.74 -6.71 12.83
CA VAL A 211 -9.31 -6.44 12.68
C VAL A 211 -8.58 -7.32 13.68
N GLY A 212 -7.49 -7.95 13.24
CA GLY A 212 -6.64 -8.74 14.12
C GLY A 212 -5.17 -8.67 13.71
N TYR A 213 -4.32 -9.14 14.61
CA TYR A 213 -2.87 -9.07 14.46
C TYR A 213 -2.22 -10.41 14.77
N ASP A 214 -1.20 -10.76 14.00
CA ASP A 214 -0.28 -11.86 14.27
C ASP A 214 1.09 -11.27 14.62
N LEU A 215 1.35 -11.16 15.93
CA LEU A 215 2.60 -10.63 16.45
C LEU A 215 3.82 -11.49 16.06
N ALA A 216 3.63 -12.80 15.88
CA ALA A 216 4.74 -13.69 15.57
C ALA A 216 5.22 -13.52 14.13
N ASN A 217 4.31 -13.13 13.24
CA ASN A 217 4.58 -12.98 11.81
C ASN A 217 4.56 -11.53 11.32
N ASN A 218 4.38 -10.54 12.21
CA ASN A 218 4.27 -9.12 11.88
C ASN A 218 3.17 -8.81 10.85
N MET A 219 1.97 -9.36 11.08
CA MET A 219 0.84 -9.28 10.13
C MET A 219 -0.37 -8.61 10.77
N SER A 220 -1.13 -7.86 9.97
CA SER A 220 -2.48 -7.38 10.30
C SER A 220 -3.47 -7.96 9.31
N TRP A 221 -4.71 -8.22 9.74
CA TRP A 221 -5.77 -8.62 8.83
C TRP A 221 -7.08 -7.93 9.12
N LEU A 222 -7.92 -7.88 8.09
CA LEU A 222 -9.27 -7.35 8.08
C LEU A 222 -10.22 -8.39 7.51
N ASP A 223 -11.27 -8.73 8.26
CA ASP A 223 -12.37 -9.56 7.76
C ASP A 223 -13.51 -8.73 7.18
N ILE A 224 -13.88 -9.01 5.92
CA ILE A 224 -15.02 -8.42 5.21
C ILE A 224 -16.03 -9.51 4.88
N THR A 225 -17.32 -9.22 5.05
CA THR A 225 -18.40 -10.14 4.66
C THR A 225 -19.05 -9.69 3.35
N LEU A 226 -19.03 -10.56 2.34
CA LEU A 226 -19.84 -10.38 1.15
C LEU A 226 -21.24 -10.95 1.36
N THR A 227 -22.26 -10.12 1.23
CA THR A 227 -23.67 -10.50 1.34
C THR A 227 -24.23 -10.90 -0.03
N ALA A 228 -25.28 -11.72 -0.01
CA ALA A 228 -25.97 -12.09 -1.24
C ALA A 228 -26.53 -10.85 -1.94
N LYS A 229 -26.42 -10.82 -3.27
CA LYS A 229 -26.98 -9.74 -4.09
C LYS A 229 -28.51 -9.80 -4.06
N ASN A 230 -29.14 -8.82 -3.43
CA ASN A 230 -30.60 -8.78 -3.28
C ASN A 230 -31.34 -8.39 -4.58
N SER A 231 -30.68 -7.76 -5.58
CA SER A 231 -31.17 -7.60 -6.97
C SER A 231 -30.10 -6.97 -7.90
N GLY A 232 -30.27 -7.07 -9.23
CA GLY A 232 -29.42 -6.43 -10.26
C GLY A 232 -28.68 -7.40 -11.20
N ARG A 233 -28.29 -6.94 -12.41
CA ARG A 233 -27.78 -7.78 -13.52
C ARG A 233 -26.61 -8.68 -13.07
N LYS A 234 -26.72 -9.97 -13.42
CA LYS A 234 -25.67 -11.00 -13.23
C LYS A 234 -24.44 -10.65 -14.06
#